data_AF-A0A853B4P1-F1
#
_entry.id   AF-A0A853B4P1-F1
#
_cell.length_a   1.000
_cell.length_b   1.000
_cell.length_c   1.000
_cell.angle_alpha   90.00
_cell.angle_beta   90.00
_cell.angle_gamma   90.00
#
_symmetry.space_group_name_H-M   'P 1'
#
loop_
_entity.id
_entity.type
_entity.pdbx_description
1 polymer ?
#
loop_
_entity_poly.entity_id
_entity_poly.type
_entity_poly.pdbx_seq_one_letter_code
_entity_poly.pdbx_strand_id
1 'polypeptide(L)'
;MTDLPLPEYDELPLASLQHRIRSLDHDQLDRLMTYELQHANRLPVLELFRVRKRQLDEGAEPSGGEHTEIPEVTSHSGGSPAKQQTAAEPGTPLRHGVADQTPHRGRA
;
A
#
# COMPACT_ATOMS: atom_id res chain seq x y z
N MET A 1 -17.91 -14.12 15.33
CA MET A 1 -16.49 -13.75 15.47
C MET A 1 -15.76 -14.42 14.31
N THR A 2 -15.59 -13.72 13.20
CA THR A 2 -14.76 -14.20 12.09
C THR A 2 -13.30 -14.03 12.52
N ASP A 3 -12.67 -15.13 12.90
CA ASP A 3 -11.24 -15.21 13.19
C ASP A 3 -10.47 -15.02 11.87
N LEU A 4 -10.18 -13.75 11.56
CA LEU A 4 -9.46 -13.36 10.36
C LEU A 4 -7.97 -13.35 10.68
N PRO A 5 -7.11 -13.82 9.77
CA PRO A 5 -5.66 -13.80 9.96
C PRO A 5 -5.08 -12.39 10.01
N LEU A 6 -5.87 -11.37 9.64
CA LEU A 6 -5.47 -9.97 9.66
C LEU A 6 -6.37 -9.15 10.59
N PRO A 7 -5.80 -8.40 11.54
CA PRO A 7 -6.57 -7.46 12.36
C PRO A 7 -7.06 -6.28 11.52
N GLU A 8 -8.28 -5.83 11.83
CA GLU A 8 -8.95 -4.68 11.20
C GLU A 8 -8.99 -4.75 9.66
N TYR A 9 -9.13 -5.98 9.12
CA TYR A 9 -9.05 -6.24 7.68
C TYR A 9 -9.93 -5.32 6.81
N ASP A 10 -11.16 -5.02 7.25
CA ASP A 10 -12.13 -4.21 6.50
C ASP A 10 -11.67 -2.75 6.31
N GLU A 11 -10.88 -2.24 7.26
CA GLU A 11 -10.37 -0.88 7.29
C GLU A 11 -9.04 -0.73 6.53
N LEU A 12 -8.42 -1.83 6.12
CA LEU A 12 -7.12 -1.79 5.46
C LEU A 12 -7.22 -1.22 4.03
N PRO A 13 -6.39 -0.21 3.70
CA PRO A 13 -6.28 0.25 2.32
C PRO A 13 -5.55 -0.80 1.48
N LEU A 14 -5.83 -0.80 0.16
CA LEU A 14 -5.26 -1.76 -0.79
C LEU A 14 -3.72 -1.80 -0.77
N ALA A 15 -3.06 -0.67 -0.57
CA ALA A 15 -1.61 -0.59 -0.44
C ALA A 15 -1.10 -1.40 0.77
N SER A 16 -1.74 -1.26 1.93
CA SER A 16 -1.38 -2.03 3.14
C SER A 16 -1.62 -3.53 2.96
N LEU A 17 -2.70 -3.90 2.26
CA LEU A 17 -2.99 -5.30 1.95
C LEU A 17 -1.88 -5.94 1.12
N GLN A 18 -1.37 -5.27 0.08
CA GLN A 18 -0.25 -5.75 -0.75
C GLN A 18 0.99 -6.12 0.06
N HIS A 19 1.30 -5.38 1.12
CA HIS A 19 2.44 -5.69 1.95
C HIS A 19 2.19 -6.90 2.86
N ARG A 20 0.99 -6.98 3.47
CA ARG A 20 0.64 -8.03 4.44
C ARG A 20 0.47 -9.41 3.79
N ILE A 21 -0.11 -9.49 2.60
CA ILE A 21 -0.34 -10.78 1.91
C ILE A 21 0.95 -11.54 1.55
N ARG A 22 2.12 -10.88 1.57
CA ARG A 22 3.40 -11.54 1.27
C ARG A 22 3.82 -12.53 2.35
N SER A 23 3.40 -12.29 3.59
CA SER A 23 3.68 -13.16 4.74
C SER A 23 2.61 -14.21 4.97
N LEU A 24 1.49 -14.16 4.25
CA LEU A 24 0.39 -15.10 4.41
C LEU A 24 0.61 -16.37 3.59
N ASP A 25 0.19 -17.49 4.17
CA ASP A 25 0.14 -18.80 3.53
C ASP A 25 -1.13 -18.99 2.68
N HIS A 26 -1.12 -20.07 1.91
CA HIS A 26 -2.22 -20.46 1.02
C HIS A 26 -3.58 -20.56 1.75
N ASP A 27 -3.61 -21.20 2.93
CA ASP A 27 -4.83 -21.33 3.74
C ASP A 27 -5.35 -19.98 4.27
N GLN A 28 -4.45 -19.08 4.66
CA GLN A 28 -4.84 -17.77 5.17
C GLN A 28 -5.42 -16.90 4.04
N LEU A 29 -4.83 -16.96 2.84
CA LEU A 29 -5.36 -16.28 1.66
C LEU A 29 -6.76 -16.79 1.29
N ASP A 30 -7.00 -18.10 1.36
CA ASP A 30 -8.30 -18.69 1.01
C ASP A 30 -9.42 -18.26 1.98
N ARG A 31 -9.11 -18.20 3.28
CA ARG A 31 -10.02 -17.66 4.31
C ARG A 31 -10.38 -16.19 4.04
N LEU A 32 -9.37 -15.34 3.76
CA LEU A 32 -9.59 -13.94 3.44
C LEU A 32 -10.43 -13.76 2.17
N MET A 33 -10.19 -14.59 1.16
CA MET A 33 -10.92 -14.53 -0.09
C MET A 33 -12.39 -14.91 0.08
N THR A 34 -12.67 -15.93 0.88
CA THR A 34 -14.05 -16.33 1.24
C THR A 34 -14.75 -15.21 2.01
N TYR A 35 -14.08 -14.61 3.00
CA TYR A 35 -14.62 -13.48 3.74
C TYR A 35 -14.92 -12.31 2.81
N GLU A 36 -13.98 -11.92 1.96
CA GLU A 36 -14.12 -10.80 1.05
C GLU A 36 -15.31 -10.99 0.09
N LEU A 37 -15.49 -12.19 -0.47
CA LEU A 37 -16.64 -12.53 -1.33
C LEU A 37 -18.00 -12.37 -0.62
N GLN A 38 -18.05 -12.59 0.70
CA GLN A 38 -19.29 -12.52 1.48
C GLN A 38 -19.60 -11.11 2.02
N HIS A 39 -18.59 -10.24 2.17
CA HIS A 39 -18.76 -8.95 2.87
C HIS A 39 -18.66 -7.75 1.94
N ALA A 40 -17.50 -7.52 1.33
CA ALA A 40 -17.20 -6.29 0.57
C ALA A 40 -17.08 -6.51 -0.94
N ASN A 41 -16.69 -7.72 -1.35
CA ASN A 41 -16.54 -8.18 -2.73
C ASN A 41 -15.73 -7.20 -3.61
N ARG A 42 -14.65 -6.64 -3.06
CA ARG A 42 -13.79 -5.70 -3.79
C ARG A 42 -12.93 -6.48 -4.79
N LEU A 43 -13.30 -6.41 -6.06
CA LEU A 43 -12.54 -7.02 -7.16
C LEU A 43 -11.02 -6.80 -7.12
N PRO A 44 -10.48 -5.59 -6.86
CA PRO A 44 -9.03 -5.40 -6.80
C PRO A 44 -8.34 -6.17 -5.65
N VAL A 45 -9.05 -6.41 -4.56
CA VAL A 45 -8.53 -7.17 -3.41
C VAL A 45 -8.52 -8.67 -3.72
N LEU A 46 -9.62 -9.17 -4.29
CA LEU A 46 -9.71 -10.57 -4.74
C LEU A 46 -8.64 -10.91 -5.78
N GLU A 47 -8.37 -10.00 -6.71
CA GLU A 47 -7.34 -10.20 -7.74
C GLU A 47 -5.94 -10.24 -7.13
N LEU A 48 -5.67 -9.39 -6.15
CA LEU A 48 -4.41 -9.41 -5.41
C LEU A 48 -4.18 -10.75 -4.71
N PHE A 49 -5.22 -11.32 -4.08
CA PHE A 49 -5.14 -12.64 -3.45
C PHE A 49 -4.89 -13.75 -4.46
N ARG A 50 -5.53 -13.72 -5.63
CA ARG A 50 -5.29 -14.69 -6.72
C ARG A 50 -3.86 -14.65 -7.22
N VAL A 51 -3.33 -13.44 -7.44
CA VAL A 51 -1.94 -13.26 -7.88
C VAL A 51 -0.98 -13.84 -6.84
N ARG A 52 -1.20 -13.54 -5.56
CA ARG A 52 -0.33 -14.07 -4.49
C ARG A 52 -0.41 -15.59 -4.38
N LYS A 53 -1.61 -16.16 -4.46
CA LYS A 53 -1.82 -17.61 -4.44
C LYS A 53 -1.05 -18.29 -5.56
N ARG A 54 -1.13 -17.75 -6.79
CA ARG A 54 -0.33 -18.25 -7.93
C ARG A 54 1.17 -18.20 -7.66
N GLN A 55 1.69 -17.14 -7.05
CA GLN A 55 3.12 -17.07 -6.71
C GLN A 55 3.53 -18.18 -5.72
N LEU A 56 2.68 -18.50 -4.75
CA LEU A 56 2.92 -19.62 -3.83
C LEU A 56 2.90 -20.97 -4.57
N ASP A 57 1.94 -21.16 -5.49
CA ASP A 57 1.89 -22.34 -6.38
C ASP A 57 3.14 -22.48 -7.27
N GLU A 58 3.74 -21.35 -7.69
CA GLU A 58 5.00 -21.30 -8.46
C GLU A 58 6.25 -21.54 -7.60
N GLY A 59 6.09 -21.80 -6.30
CA GLY A 59 7.19 -22.09 -5.38
C GLY A 59 7.79 -20.87 -4.69
N ALA A 60 7.12 -19.70 -4.75
CA ALA A 60 7.53 -18.57 -3.92
C ALA A 60 7.25 -18.90 -2.45
N GLU A 61 8.26 -18.78 -1.59
CA GLU A 61 8.06 -18.97 -0.16
C GLU A 61 7.28 -17.78 0.44
N PRO A 62 6.33 -18.03 1.36
CA PRO A 62 5.81 -16.98 2.22
C PRO A 62 7.00 -16.39 2.98
N SER A 63 7.14 -15.06 2.96
CA SER A 63 8.15 -14.42 3.81
C SER A 63 7.71 -14.66 5.23
N GLY A 64 8.33 -15.67 5.88
CA GLY A 64 7.98 -16.25 7.18
C GLY A 64 7.58 -15.18 8.19
N GLY A 65 6.32 -14.79 8.12
CA GLY A 65 5.67 -13.98 9.13
C GLY A 65 5.01 -15.01 9.98
N GLU A 66 5.79 -15.65 10.84
CA GLU A 66 5.22 -16.36 11.96
C GLU A 66 4.42 -15.30 12.72
N HIS A 67 3.10 -15.30 12.54
CA HIS A 67 2.16 -14.58 13.37
C HIS A 67 2.13 -15.28 14.74
N THR A 68 3.30 -15.45 15.37
CA THR A 68 3.38 -15.72 16.79
C THR A 68 2.80 -14.47 17.44
N GLU A 69 1.65 -14.66 18.07
CA GLU A 69 0.89 -13.68 18.84
C GLU A 69 1.85 -12.83 19.67
N ILE A 70 2.27 -11.69 19.11
CA ILE A 70 3.05 -10.70 19.84
C ILE A 70 2.04 -10.10 20.82
N PRO A 71 2.24 -10.23 22.15
CA PRO A 71 1.29 -9.69 23.11
C PRO A 71 1.10 -8.20 22.87
N GLU A 72 -0.17 -7.82 22.86
CA GLU A 72 -0.73 -6.48 22.74
C GLU A 72 0.23 -5.36 23.18
N VAL A 73 0.90 -4.72 22.22
CA VAL A 73 1.44 -3.38 22.45
C VAL A 73 0.46 -2.41 21.84
N THR A 74 -0.45 -1.90 22.67
CA THR A 74 -1.18 -0.68 22.38
C THR A 74 -0.15 0.40 22.00
N SER A 75 -0.11 0.74 20.71
CA SER A 75 0.65 1.87 20.20
C SER A 75 -0.32 2.81 19.49
N HIS A 76 -1.31 3.29 20.23
CA HIS A 76 -2.02 4.51 19.86
C HIS A 76 -1.36 5.68 20.57
N SER A 77 -0.35 6.27 19.94
CA SER A 77 0.03 7.70 20.03
C SER A 77 1.42 7.89 19.43
N GLY A 78 1.53 8.73 18.39
CA GLY A 78 2.84 9.27 18.00
C GLY A 78 2.97 9.62 16.53
N GLY A 79 2.51 10.82 16.17
CA GLY A 79 3.17 11.76 15.27
C GLY A 79 3.81 11.26 13.97
N SER A 80 3.45 11.92 12.87
CA SER A 80 4.39 12.21 11.79
C SER A 80 5.74 12.66 12.40
N PRO A 81 6.86 12.08 11.93
CA PRO A 81 7.56 12.76 10.84
C PRO A 81 8.17 11.75 9.87
N ALA A 82 7.62 11.66 8.65
CA ALA A 82 8.38 11.12 7.54
C ALA A 82 9.51 12.12 7.23
N LYS A 83 10.67 11.91 7.86
CA LYS A 83 11.91 12.62 7.57
C LYS A 83 12.45 12.10 6.24
N GLN A 84 12.05 12.72 5.14
CA GLN A 84 12.72 12.57 3.85
C GLN A 84 14.04 13.33 3.90
N GLN A 85 15.10 12.69 4.37
CA GLN A 85 16.45 13.21 4.25
C GLN A 85 16.98 12.84 2.86
N THR A 86 16.67 13.68 1.88
CA THR A 86 17.54 13.88 0.71
C THR A 86 17.77 15.38 0.64
N ALA A 87 18.86 15.81 1.28
CA ALA A 87 19.40 17.14 1.07
C ALA A 87 19.95 17.18 -0.37
N ALA A 88 19.16 17.68 -1.32
CA ALA A 88 19.73 18.28 -2.51
C ALA A 88 20.25 19.66 -2.08
N GLU A 89 21.52 19.92 -2.36
CA GLU A 89 22.25 21.13 -1.99
C GLU A 89 21.48 22.41 -2.39
N PRO A 90 21.57 23.51 -1.63
CA PRO A 90 20.97 24.79 -2.01
C PRO A 90 21.84 25.45 -3.09
N GLY A 91 21.83 24.89 -4.30
CA GLY A 91 22.34 25.55 -5.49
C GLY A 91 21.18 26.29 -6.15
N THR A 92 21.12 27.61 -5.98
CA THR A 92 20.19 28.51 -6.69
C THR A 92 20.20 28.20 -8.20
N PRO A 93 19.13 27.67 -8.82
CA PRO A 93 19.03 27.73 -10.26
C PRO A 93 18.72 29.18 -10.66
N LEU A 94 19.52 29.69 -11.59
CA LEU A 94 19.44 31.03 -12.16
C LEU A 94 18.00 31.42 -12.57
N ARG A 95 17.64 32.69 -12.34
CA ARG A 95 16.43 33.32 -12.91
C ARG A 95 16.57 33.42 -14.43
N HIS A 96 15.80 32.67 -15.23
CA HIS A 96 15.28 33.20 -16.50
C HIS A 96 14.19 32.32 -17.13
N GLY A 97 13.09 32.96 -17.49
CA GLY A 97 11.93 32.38 -18.17
C GLY A 97 10.82 33.43 -18.20
N VAL A 98 11.09 34.58 -18.81
CA VAL A 98 10.14 35.68 -19.01
C VAL A 98 8.92 35.18 -19.77
N ALA A 99 7.74 35.30 -19.16
CA ALA A 99 6.45 34.97 -19.77
C ALA A 99 5.73 36.22 -20.33
N ASP A 100 6.46 37.16 -20.94
CA ASP A 100 5.84 38.33 -21.58
C ASP A 100 6.62 38.79 -22.82
N GLN A 101 6.43 38.07 -23.92
CA GLN A 101 6.59 38.62 -25.27
C GLN A 101 5.35 38.22 -26.08
N THR A 102 4.22 38.80 -25.72
CA THR A 102 3.00 38.74 -26.54
C THR A 102 3.20 39.67 -27.75
N PRO A 103 3.20 39.19 -29.00
CA PRO A 103 3.17 40.09 -30.14
C PRO A 103 1.80 40.79 -30.16
N HIS A 104 1.79 42.11 -30.03
CA HIS A 104 0.59 42.90 -30.29
C HIS A 104 0.20 42.77 -31.76
N ARG A 105 -0.81 41.93 -31.99
CA ARG A 105 -1.59 41.84 -33.21
C ARG A 105 -2.39 43.13 -33.37
N GLY A 106 -1.87 44.05 -34.20
CA GLY A 106 -2.58 44.97 -35.09
C GLY A 106 -3.52 46.03 -34.50
N ARG A 107 -3.37 47.27 -35.01
CA ARG A 107 -4.42 48.08 -35.69
C ARG A 107 -4.32 49.57 -35.34
N ALA A 108 -3.85 50.39 -36.28
CA ALA A 108 -4.45 51.64 -36.76
C ALA A 108 -3.53 52.24 -37.84
#